data_AF-A0A2E3I1Z5-F1
#
_entry.id   AF-A0A2E3I1Z5-F1
#
_cell.length_a   1.000
_cell.length_b   1.000
_cell.length_c   1.000
_cell.angle_alpha   90.00
_cell.angle_beta   90.00
_cell.angle_gamma   90.00
#
_symmetry.space_group_name_H-M   'P 1'
#
loop_
_entity.id
_entity.type
_entity.pdbx_description
1 polymer ?
#
loop_
_entity_poly.entity_id
_entity_poly.type
_entity_poly.pdbx_seq_one_letter_code
_entity_poly.pdbx_strand_id
1 'polypeptide(L)' 'MEKLACIIIIGGTLFWLFSIIFLGGGWKPQMLAAGVLCVGIFVMYASEGFVEQETGDDDVPE' A
#
# COMPACT_ATOMS: atom_id res chain seq x y z
N MET A 1 -1.31 -11.09 2.12
CA MET A 1 -1.45 -9.68 2.55
C MET A 1 -1.51 -8.70 1.37
N GLU A 2 -1.10 -9.09 0.16
CA GLU A 2 -1.15 -8.26 -1.05
C GLU A 2 -2.51 -7.64 -1.37
N LYS A 3 -3.61 -8.41 -1.25
CA LYS A 3 -4.97 -7.89 -1.50
C LYS A 3 -5.31 -6.68 -0.63
N LEU A 4 -4.86 -6.69 0.63
CA LEU A 4 -5.05 -5.57 1.56
C LEU A 4 -4.24 -4.34 1.09
N ALA A 5 -2.98 -4.54 0.71
CA ALA A 5 -2.12 -3.49 0.18
C ALA A 5 -2.72 -2.84 -1.07
N CYS A 6 -3.19 -3.65 -2.03
CA CYS A 6 -3.88 -3.15 -3.23
C CYS A 6 -5.10 -2.31 -2.88
N ILE A 7 -5.94 -2.75 -1.93
CA ILE A 7 -7.12 -1.98 -1.50
C ILE A 7 -6.71 -0.63 -0.90
N ILE A 8 -5.67 -0.61 -0.06
CA ILE A 8 -5.17 0.62 0.57
C ILE A 8 -4.62 1.58 -0.50
N ILE A 9 -3.84 1.08 -1.46
CA ILE A 9 -3.27 1.89 -2.54
C ILE A 9 -4.40 2.47 -3.41
N ILE A 10 -5.34 1.63 -3.86
CA ILE A 10 -6.48 2.08 -4.68
C ILE A 10 -7.32 3.12 -3.92
N GLY A 11 -7.63 2.85 -2.64
CA GLY A 11 -8.35 3.79 -1.79
C GLY A 11 -7.62 5.12 -1.60
N GLY A 12 -6.30 5.08 -1.37
CA GLY A 12 -5.44 6.26 -1.27
C GLY A 12 -5.40 7.07 -2.56
N THR A 13 -5.31 6.41 -3.72
CA THR A 13 -5.33 7.08 -5.04
C THR A 13 -6.68 7.73 -5.34
N LEU A 14 -7.80 7.06 -5.02
CA LEU A 14 -9.13 7.65 -5.18
C LEU A 14 -9.33 8.85 -4.25
N PHE A 15 -8.87 8.75 -3.01
CA PHE A 15 -8.88 9.85 -2.05
C PHE A 15 -8.04 11.03 -2.52
N TRP A 16 -6.85 10.77 -3.05
CA TRP A 16 -6.00 11.80 -3.66
C TRP A 16 -6.70 12.51 -4.83
N LEU A 17 -7.31 11.75 -5.74
CA LEU A 17 -8.04 12.30 -6.89
C LEU A 17 -9.25 13.14 -6.44
N PHE A 18 -10.02 12.64 -5.47
CA PHE A 18 -11.12 13.38 -4.88
C PHE A 18 -10.63 14.69 -4.23
N SER A 19 -9.50 14.65 -3.52
CA SER A 19 -8.91 15.84 -2.92
C SER A 19 -8.53 16.90 -3.96
N ILE A 20 -8.09 16.50 -5.16
CA ILE A 20 -7.76 17.45 -6.22
C ILE A 20 -9.04 18.10 -6.75
N ILE A 21 -10.04 17.28 -7.07
CA ILE A 21 -11.26 17.74 -7.74
C ILE A 21 -12.13 18.58 -6.81
N PHE A 22 -12.29 18.17 -5.54
CA PHE A 22 -13.27 18.78 -4.63
C PHE A 22 -12.65 19.71 -3.58
N LEU A 23 -11.40 19.50 -3.18
CA LEU A 23 -10.72 20.33 -2.17
C LEU A 23 -9.69 21.29 -2.79
N GLY A 24 -9.68 21.42 -4.13
CA GLY A 24 -8.82 22.35 -4.86
C GLY A 24 -7.33 22.01 -4.79
N GLY A 25 -6.97 20.78 -4.42
CA GLY A 25 -5.58 20.32 -4.41
C GLY A 25 -4.69 20.96 -3.34
N GLY A 26 -5.26 21.42 -2.23
CA GLY A 26 -4.47 22.00 -1.12
C GLY A 26 -3.42 21.04 -0.56
N TRP A 27 -2.33 21.59 -0.01
CA TRP A 27 -1.17 20.80 0.45
C TRP A 27 -1.49 19.83 1.60
N LYS A 28 -2.44 20.18 2.48
CA LYS A 28 -2.86 19.36 3.63
C LYS A 28 -3.46 18.00 3.23
N PRO A 29 -4.53 17.94 2.40
CA PRO A 29 -5.09 16.67 1.99
C PRO A 29 -4.17 15.88 1.03
N GLN A 30 -3.31 16.57 0.26
CA GLN A 30 -2.24 15.95 -0.52
C GLN A 30 -1.24 15.19 0.37
N MET A 31 -0.78 15.81 1.47
CA MET A 31 0.09 15.18 2.47
C MET A 31 -0.56 13.95 3.11
N LEU A 32 -1.86 14.04 3.44
CA LEU A 32 -2.60 12.91 4.01
C LEU A 32 -2.74 11.76 3.00
N ALA A 33 -3.07 12.07 1.75
CA ALA A 33 -3.16 11.07 0.68
C ALA A 33 -1.82 10.39 0.40
N ALA A 34 -0.73 11.16 0.37
CA ALA A 34 0.62 10.63 0.25
C ALA A 34 0.97 9.70 1.42
N GLY A 35 0.60 10.06 2.65
CA GLY A 35 0.77 9.20 3.82
C GLY A 35 0.04 7.86 3.69
N VAL A 36 -1.21 7.87 3.25
CA VAL A 36 -2.00 6.64 3.01
C VAL A 36 -1.36 5.76 1.94
N LEU A 37 -0.87 6.37 0.85
CA LEU A 37 -0.16 5.65 -0.22
C LEU A 37 1.16 5.04 0.27
N CYS A 38 1.94 5.76 1.08
CA CYS A 38 3.16 5.23 1.67
C CYS A 38 2.89 4.01 2.56
N VAL A 39 1.82 4.04 3.36
CA VAL A 39 1.42 2.88 4.17
C VAL A 39 1.01 1.71 3.27
N GLY A 40 0.25 1.96 2.21
CA GLY A 40 -0.13 0.92 1.25
C GLY A 40 1.07 0.24 0.59
N ILE A 41 2.06 1.03 0.15
CA ILE A 41 3.31 0.53 -0.44
C ILE A 41 4.12 -0.24 0.61
N PHE A 42 4.24 0.27 1.83
CA PHE A 42 4.96 -0.43 2.90
C PHE A 42 4.32 -1.80 3.20
N VAL A 43 2.99 -1.86 3.27
CA VAL A 43 2.27 -3.13 3.47
C VAL A 43 2.47 -4.09 2.29
N MET A 44 2.58 -3.57 1.06
CA MET A 44 2.92 -4.38 -0.12
C MET A 44 4.30 -5.01 0.03
N TYR A 45 5.34 -4.21 0.28
CA TYR A 45 6.71 -4.70 0.46
C TYR A 45 6.84 -5.67 1.64
N ALA A 46 6.19 -5.35 2.77
CA ALA A 46 6.15 -6.26 3.90
C ALA A 46 5.48 -7.59 3.50
N SER A 47 4.38 -7.52 2.74
CA SER A 47 3.70 -8.74 2.29
C SER A 47 4.53 -9.60 1.34
N GLU A 48 5.31 -9.00 0.45
CA GLU A 48 6.24 -9.73 -0.43
C GLU A 48 7.38 -10.37 0.38
N GLY A 49 7.97 -9.64 1.34
CA GLY A 49 9.03 -10.15 2.20
C GLY A 49 8.59 -11.28 3.15
N PHE A 50 7.31 -11.30 3.58
CA PHE A 50 6.76 -12.43 4.35
C PHE A 50 6.47 -13.66 3.45
N VAL A 51 6.02 -13.46 2.21
CA VAL A 51 5.77 -14.56 1.25
C VAL A 51 7.07 -15.27 0.85
N GLU A 52 8.15 -14.51 0.67
CA GLU A 52 9.46 -15.09 0.34
C GLU A 52 10.03 -15.93 1.50
N GLN A 53 9.72 -15.57 2.75
CA GLN A 53 10.18 -16.32 3.92
C GLN A 53 9.38 -17.62 4.18
N GLU A 54 8.09 -17.68 3.80
CA GLU A 54 7.27 -18.89 3.93
C GLU A 54 7.56 -19.94 2.84
N THR A 55 8.21 -19.56 1.75
CA THR A 55 8.52 -20.48 0.63
C THR A 55 9.93 -21.11 0.74
N GLY A 56 10.70 -20.75 1.77
CA GLY A 56 12.11 -21.18 1.94
C GLY A 56 12.35 -22.33 2.91
N ASP A 57 11.32 -22.85 3.60
CA ASP A 57 11.50 -23.82 4.71
C ASP A 57 11.05 -25.26 4.38
N ASP A 58 10.52 -25.52 3.16
CA ASP A 58 9.94 -26.84 2.80
C ASP A 58 10.80 -27.70 1.83
N ASP A 59 12.04 -27.31 1.50
CA ASP A 59 12.92 -28.09 0.60
C ASP A 59 14.24 -28.54 1.27
N VAL A 60 14.15 -29.25 2.39
CA VAL A 60 15.28 -30.08 2.89
C VAL A 60 14.88 -31.56 2.81
N PRO A 61 15.28 -32.30 1.76
CA PRO A 61 15.21 -33.75 1.78
C PRO A 61 16.34 -34.31 2.66
N GLU A 62 15.98 -35.18 3.61
CA GLU A 62 16.89 -36.00 4.44
C GLU A 62 17.87 -36.85 3.63
#